data_AF-A0A4Q5QJX6-F1
#
_entry.id   AF-A0A4Q5QJX6-F1
#
_cell.length_a   1.000
_cell.length_b   1.000
_cell.length_c   1.000
_cell.angle_alpha   90.00
_cell.angle_beta   90.00
_cell.angle_gamma   90.00
#
_symmetry.space_group_name_H-M   'P 1'
#
loop_
_entity.id
_entity.type
_entity.pdbx_description
1 polymer ?
#
loop_
_entity_poly.entity_id
_entity_poly.type
_entity_poly.pdbx_seq_one_letter_code
_entity_poly.pdbx_strand_id
1 'polypeptide(L)' 'PKLRTRPRLGMVFMQGFTYDDDNKWDNGKIYDPESGKTYSCYMKLESANTMEVKGYIGFSLIGKSKTWTRVK' A
#
# COMPACT_ATOMS: atom_id res chain seq x y z
N PRO A 1 14.47 12.27 4.70
CA PRO A 1 15.15 11.73 5.91
C PRO A 1 14.40 11.95 7.23
N LYS A 2 13.80 13.13 7.46
CA LYS A 2 13.14 13.51 8.74
C LYS A 2 12.08 12.52 9.27
N LEU A 3 11.43 11.75 8.39
CA LEU A 3 10.36 10.81 8.77
C LEU A 3 10.85 9.39 9.11
N ARG A 4 12.15 9.09 8.94
CA ARG A 4 12.73 7.74 9.10
C ARG A 4 13.00 7.37 10.57
N THR A 5 13.00 8.35 11.47
CA THR A 5 13.23 8.14 12.91
C THR A 5 11.96 7.84 13.69
N ARG A 6 10.79 7.88 13.04
CA ARG A 6 9.51 7.57 13.69
C ARG A 6 9.45 6.09 14.08
N PRO A 7 8.84 5.74 15.23
CA PRO A 7 8.55 4.36 15.57
C PRO A 7 7.80 3.65 14.44
N ARG A 8 8.21 2.42 14.11
CA ARG A 8 7.55 1.66 13.04
C ARG A 8 6.17 1.16 13.46
N LEU A 9 6.05 0.71 14.71
CA LEU A 9 4.79 0.25 15.27
C LEU A 9 3.88 1.44 15.55
N GLY A 10 2.61 1.35 15.15
CA GLY A 10 1.62 2.41 15.30
C GLY A 10 1.70 3.53 14.25
N MET A 11 2.65 3.47 13.32
CA MET A 11 2.75 4.46 12.24
C MET A 11 1.69 4.21 11.16
N VAL A 12 0.97 5.26 10.78
CA VAL A 12 0.18 5.26 9.54
C VAL A 12 1.15 5.36 8.36
N PHE A 13 1.32 4.25 7.64
CA PHE A 13 2.20 4.17 6.47
C PHE A 13 1.42 3.99 5.17
N MET A 14 0.10 3.82 5.24
CA MET A 14 -0.79 3.66 4.10
C MET A 14 -2.01 4.55 4.31
N GLN A 15 -2.37 5.38 3.33
CA GLN A 15 -3.48 6.34 3.44
C GLN A 15 -4.02 6.80 2.09
N GLY A 16 -5.19 7.44 2.09
CA GLY A 16 -5.75 8.12 0.91
C GLY A 16 -6.41 7.19 -0.10
N PHE A 17 -6.83 6.00 0.32
CA PHE A 17 -7.49 5.04 -0.56
C PHE A 17 -8.96 5.41 -0.80
N THR A 18 -9.39 5.27 -2.04
CA THR A 18 -10.79 5.40 -2.46
C THR A 18 -11.25 4.08 -3.08
N TYR A 19 -12.44 3.61 -2.71
CA TYR A 19 -13.04 2.46 -3.37
C TYR A 19 -13.42 2.83 -4.80
N ASP A 20 -12.94 2.03 -5.76
CA ASP A 20 -13.05 2.26 -7.21
C ASP A 20 -14.22 1.43 -7.77
N ASP A 21 -14.16 0.11 -7.61
CA ASP A 21 -15.19 -0.93 -7.76
C ASP A 21 -14.43 -2.29 -7.77
N ASP A 22 -15.06 -3.43 -8.10
CA ASP A 22 -14.39 -4.73 -8.27
C ASP A 22 -13.46 -5.17 -7.12
N ASN A 23 -13.86 -4.85 -5.88
CA ASN A 23 -13.05 -5.07 -4.68
C ASN A 23 -11.66 -4.42 -4.74
N LYS A 24 -11.55 -3.27 -5.40
CA LYS A 24 -10.33 -2.51 -5.56
C LYS A 24 -10.42 -1.15 -4.88
N TRP A 25 -9.33 -0.77 -4.22
CA TRP A 25 -9.10 0.54 -3.66
C TRP A 25 -7.90 1.17 -4.35
N ASP A 26 -8.07 2.37 -4.90
CA ASP A 26 -7.04 3.09 -5.64
C ASP A 26 -6.75 4.46 -4.99
N ASN A 27 -5.92 5.29 -5.64
CA ASN A 27 -5.47 6.62 -5.21
C ASN A 27 -4.65 6.66 -3.91
N GLY A 28 -4.41 5.50 -3.30
CA GLY A 28 -3.66 5.37 -2.08
C GLY A 28 -2.19 5.74 -2.21
N LYS A 29 -1.58 5.99 -1.07
CA LYS A 29 -0.14 6.21 -0.91
C LYS A 29 0.42 5.25 0.11
N ILE A 30 1.62 4.73 -0.16
CA ILE A 30 2.39 3.89 0.77
C ILE A 30 3.75 4.51 1.06
N TYR A 31 4.05 4.74 2.33
CA TYR A 31 5.33 5.21 2.83
C TYR A 31 6.23 4.02 3.16
N ASP A 32 7.41 3.98 2.57
CA ASP A 32 8.46 3.03 2.90
C ASP A 32 9.43 3.67 3.91
N PRO A 33 9.47 3.21 5.18
CA PRO A 33 10.38 3.76 6.18
C PRO A 33 11.85 3.43 5.92
N GLU A 34 12.16 2.40 5.13
CA GLU A 34 13.55 2.02 4.81
C GLU A 34 14.18 3.03 3.88
N SER A 35 13.55 3.30 2.74
CA SER A 35 14.01 4.32 1.78
C SER A 35 13.61 5.75 2.18
N GLY A 36 12.57 5.92 3.00
CA GLY A 36 11.99 7.21 3.35
C GLY A 36 11.17 7.85 2.22
N LYS A 37 10.75 7.06 1.22
CA LYS A 37 9.99 7.51 0.06
C LYS A 37 8.51 7.15 0.20
N THR A 38 7.65 7.88 -0.51
CA THR A 38 6.22 7.58 -0.62
C THR A 38 5.89 7.27 -2.07
N TYR A 39 5.11 6.21 -2.28
CA TYR A 39 4.72 5.68 -3.58
C TYR A 39 3.21 5.75 -3.76
N SER A 40 2.73 5.75 -5.01
CA SER A 40 1.32 5.45 -5.29
C SER A 40 1.03 3.99 -4.94
N CYS A 41 -0.18 3.70 -4.50
CA CYS A 41 -0.57 2.38 -4.05
C CYS A 41 -2.03 2.09 -4.38
N TYR A 42 -2.30 0.89 -4.88
CA TYR A 42 -3.65 0.32 -4.87
C TYR A 42 -3.67 -0.95 -4.02
N MET A 43 -4.88 -1.35 -3.62
CA MET A 43 -5.15 -2.65 -3.01
C MET A 43 -6.29 -3.32 -3.77
N LYS A 44 -6.21 -4.64 -3.96
CA LYS A 44 -7.26 -5.43 -4.61
C LYS A 44 -7.50 -6.71 -3.83
N LEU A 45 -8.75 -6.96 -3.47
CA LEU A 45 -9.14 -8.20 -2.81
C LEU A 45 -9.30 -9.29 -3.88
N GLU A 46 -8.38 -10.25 -3.92
CA GLU A 46 -8.41 -11.37 -4.87
C GLU A 46 -9.32 -12.50 -4.37
N SER A 47 -9.52 -12.60 -3.06
CA SER A 47 -10.53 -13.45 -2.43
C SER A 47 -10.84 -12.94 -1.01
N ALA A 48 -11.85 -13.50 -0.35
CA ALA A 48 -12.24 -13.10 1.01
C ALA A 48 -11.06 -13.00 2.02
N ASN A 49 -9.98 -13.77 1.80
CA ASN A 49 -8.82 -13.85 2.68
C ASN A 49 -7.49 -13.44 2.03
N THR A 50 -7.49 -13.01 0.77
CA THR A 50 -6.26 -12.70 0.01
C THR A 50 -6.37 -11.32 -0.62
N MET A 51 -5.41 -10.45 -0.32
CA MET A 51 -5.34 -9.10 -0.87
C MET A 51 -4.01 -8.87 -1.58
N GLU A 52 -4.04 -8.37 -2.82
CA GLU A 52 -2.90 -7.75 -3.46
C GLU A 52 -2.73 -6.33 -2.92
N VAL A 53 -1.51 -5.97 -2.52
CA VAL A 53 -1.10 -4.60 -2.22
C VAL A 53 0.04 -4.25 -3.17
N LYS A 54 -0.17 -3.24 -4.03
CA LYS A 54 0.83 -2.85 -5.03
C LYS A 54 1.24 -1.40 -4.90
N GLY A 55 2.52 -1.18 -4.58
CA GLY A 55 3.16 0.14 -4.61
C GLY A 55 3.86 0.38 -5.95
N TYR A 56 3.74 1.58 -6.53
CA TYR A 56 4.28 1.91 -7.86
C TYR A 56 4.70 3.38 -8.01
N ILE A 57 5.49 3.67 -9.04
CA ILE A 57 5.98 5.01 -9.40
C ILE A 57 5.38 5.40 -10.76
N GLY A 58 4.61 6.50 -10.80
CA GLY A 58 3.92 6.92 -12.01
C GLY A 58 2.76 5.98 -12.34
N PHE A 59 3.03 4.93 -13.13
CA PHE A 59 2.04 3.95 -13.60
C PHE A 59 2.17 2.61 -12.85
N SER A 60 1.06 1.89 -12.69
CA SER A 60 0.98 0.64 -11.92
C SER A 60 1.80 -0.53 -12.49
N LEU A 61 2.25 -0.43 -13.75
CA LEU A 61 3.16 -1.39 -14.37
C LEU A 61 4.58 -1.33 -13.77
N ILE A 62 5.01 -0.17 -13.27
CA ILE A 62 6.35 0.03 -12.70
C ILE A 62 6.23 0.07 -11.18
N GLY A 63 6.14 -1.12 -10.58
CA GLY A 63 5.90 -1.28 -9.15
C GLY A 63 6.19 -2.67 -8.63
N LYS A 64 5.88 -2.87 -7.34
CA LYS A 64 6.01 -4.16 -6.66
C LYS A 64 4.70 -4.50 -5.97
N SER A 65 4.29 -5.75 -6.11
CA SER A 65 3.12 -6.30 -5.43
C SER A 65 3.54 -7.17 -4.24
N LYS A 66 2.67 -7.21 -3.24
CA LYS A 66 2.73 -8.13 -2.11
C LYS A 66 1.35 -8.73 -1.89
N THR A 67 1.31 -10.00 -1.52
CA THR A 67 0.08 -10.66 -1.11
C THR A 67 -0.02 -10.60 0.41
N TRP A 68 -1.15 -10.08 0.90
CA TRP A 68 -1.51 -10.08 2.31
C TRP A 68 -2.60 -11.12 2.54
N THR A 69 -2.40 -11.93 3.59
CA THR A 69 -3.37 -12.95 4.01
C THR A 69 -4.07 -12.45 5.27
N ARG A 70 -5.40 -12.53 5.27
CA ARG A 70 -6.21 -12.19 6.45
C ARG A 70 -5.86 -13.12 7.61
N VAL A 71 -5.53 -12.54 8.77
CA VAL A 71 -5.38 -13.28 10.03
C VAL A 71 -6.75 -13.72 10.56
N LYS A 72 -6.82 -14.88 11.20
CA LYS A 72 -8.05 -15.41 11.80
C LYS A 72 -8.23 -14.92 13.22
#